data_AF-A0AAW2AXC4-F1
#
_entry.id   AF-A0AAW2AXC4-F1
#
_cell.length_a   1.000
_cell.length_b   1.000
_cell.length_c   1.000
_cell.angle_alpha   90.00
_cell.angle_beta   90.00
_cell.angle_gamma   90.00
#
_symmetry.space_group_name_H-M   'P 1'
#
loop_
_entity.id
_entity.type
_entity.pdbx_description
1 polymer ?
#
loop_
_entity_poly.entity_id
_entity_poly.type
_entity_poly.pdbx_seq_one_letter_code
_entity_poly.pdbx_strand_id
1 'polypeptide(L)' 'MAGKVKWVTDIEKSVLINNFEKRGWIQVTDSDDWNFYWQELDSFDPFTLTLKHS' A
#
# COMPACT_ATOMS: atom_id res chain seq x y z
N MET A 1 16.16 2.73 14.98
CA MET A 1 15.83 3.45 13.74
C MET A 1 14.58 2.81 13.18
N ALA A 2 13.44 3.50 13.20
CA ALA A 2 12.24 2.97 12.53
C ALA A 2 12.56 2.94 11.02
N GLY A 3 12.58 1.74 10.42
CA GLY A 3 12.81 1.59 8.99
C GLY A 3 11.76 2.35 8.18
N LYS A 4 12.12 2.80 6.97
CA LYS A 4 11.15 3.42 6.07
C LYS A 4 10.07 2.39 5.73
N VAL A 5 8.80 2.78 5.90
CA VAL A 5 7.65 1.92 5.58
C VAL A 5 7.62 1.69 4.07
N LYS A 6 7.53 0.43 3.66
CA LYS A 6 7.44 -0.01 2.27
C LYS A 6 6.04 -0.51 1.95
N TRP A 7 5.51 -0.15 0.79
CA TRP A 7 4.14 -0.45 0.39
C TRP A 7 4.08 -0.94 -1.05
N VAL A 8 3.07 -1.75 -1.34
CA VAL A 8 2.78 -2.27 -2.68
C VAL A 8 1.32 -1.91 -3.01
N THR A 9 1.01 -1.55 -4.25
CA THR A 9 -0.36 -1.31 -4.71
C THR A 9 -0.52 -1.78 -6.15
N ASP A 10 -1.68 -2.31 -6.49
CA ASP A 10 -2.17 -2.53 -7.86
C ASP A 10 -3.02 -1.35 -8.36
N ILE A 11 -3.40 -0.43 -7.47
CA ILE A 11 -4.20 0.74 -7.81
C ILE A 11 -3.34 1.99 -8.00
N GLU A 12 -3.49 2.67 -9.13
CA GLU A 12 -2.92 3.99 -9.39
C GLU A 12 -3.90 5.12 -8.98
N LYS A 13 -4.09 5.32 -7.68
CA LYS A 13 -4.86 6.47 -7.14
C LYS A 13 -3.91 7.56 -6.66
N SER A 14 -3.83 8.68 -7.38
CA SER A 14 -2.87 9.76 -7.12
C SER A 14 -2.94 10.33 -5.70
N VAL A 15 -4.12 10.39 -5.07
CA VAL A 15 -4.28 10.89 -3.69
C VAL A 15 -3.62 9.96 -2.66
N LEU A 16 -3.70 8.65 -2.89
CA LEU A 16 -3.15 7.61 -2.02
C LEU A 16 -1.62 7.61 -2.13
N ILE A 17 -1.13 7.57 -3.36
CA ILE A 17 0.31 7.62 -3.68
C ILE A 17 0.93 8.90 -3.11
N ASN A 18 0.32 10.06 -3.37
CA ASN A 18 0.82 11.34 -2.87
C ASN A 18 0.89 11.39 -1.34
N ASN A 19 -0.06 10.75 -0.66
CA ASN A 19 -0.05 10.65 0.81
C ASN A 19 1.12 9.82 1.32
N PHE A 20 1.43 8.72 0.64
CA PHE A 20 2.52 7.81 1.02
C PHE A 20 3.88 8.45 0.76
N GLU A 21 4.04 9.09 -0.41
CA GLU A 21 5.26 9.83 -0.75
C GLU A 21 5.54 10.97 0.23
N LYS A 22 4.52 11.74 0.61
CA LYS A 22 4.65 12.80 1.65
C LYS A 22 5.09 12.28 3.01
N ARG A 23 4.80 11.01 3.33
CA ARG A 23 5.26 10.34 4.56
C ARG A 23 6.64 9.71 4.42
N GLY A 24 7.27 9.81 3.25
CA GLY A 24 8.56 9.19 2.95
C GLY A 24 8.48 7.66 2.86
N TRP A 25 7.29 7.11 2.59
CA TRP A 25 7.09 5.69 2.39
C TRP A 25 7.56 5.29 0.99
N ILE A 26 8.08 4.08 0.84
CA ILE A 26 8.71 3.59 -0.39
C ILE A 26 7.76 2.62 -1.10
N GLN A 27 7.41 2.91 -2.35
CA GLN A 27 6.72 1.93 -3.19
C GLN A 27 7.71 0.84 -3.61
N VAL A 28 7.32 -0.42 -3.44
CA VAL A 28 8.09 -1.58 -3.89
C VAL A 28 7.20 -2.50 -4.72
N THR A 29 7.79 -3.55 -5.30
CA THR A 29 7.03 -4.58 -6.02
C THR A 29 6.58 -5.69 -5.05
N ASP A 30 5.63 -6.54 -5.47
CA ASP A 30 5.17 -7.67 -4.65
C ASP A 30 6.28 -8.71 -4.38
N SER A 31 7.33 -8.69 -5.21
CA SER A 31 8.52 -9.53 -5.09
C SER A 31 9.52 -9.02 -4.04
N ASP A 32 9.35 -7.79 -3.54
CA ASP A 32 10.18 -7.20 -2.51
C ASP A 32 9.64 -7.48 -1.09
N ASP A 33 10.48 -7.21 -0.08
CA ASP A 33 10.04 -7.18 1.32
C ASP A 33 9.21 -5.91 1.58
N TRP A 34 7.91 -6.06 1.91
CA TRP A 34 6.94 -4.97 2.09
C TRP A 34 6.21 -5.03 3.45
N ASN A 35 5.62 -3.90 3.87
CA ASN A 35 4.91 -3.80 5.16
C ASN A 35 3.41 -3.99 5.02
N PHE A 36 2.81 -3.40 3.98
CA PHE A 36 1.41 -3.65 3.63
C PHE A 36 1.20 -3.55 2.11
N TYR A 37 0.12 -4.17 1.66
CA TYR A 37 -0.36 -4.15 0.29
C TYR A 37 -1.73 -3.47 0.25
N TRP A 38 -1.91 -2.54 -0.68
CA TRP A 38 -3.14 -1.81 -0.88
C TRP A 38 -3.76 -2.20 -2.23
N GLN A 39 -4.95 -2.80 -2.21
CA GLN A 39 -5.64 -3.24 -3.43
C GLN A 39 -7.05 -2.67 -3.51
N GLU A 40 -7.56 -2.53 -4.74
CA GLU A 40 -8.97 -2.20 -4.90
C GLU A 40 -9.76 -3.48 -4.69
N LEU A 41 -10.81 -3.42 -3.88
CA LEU A 41 -11.80 -4.48 -3.86
C LEU A 41 -12.89 -4.14 -4.85
N ASP A 42 -12.90 -4.84 -5.98
CA ASP A 42 -13.94 -4.75 -7.02
C ASP A 42 -15.32 -5.22 -6.50
N SER A 43 -15.37 -5.88 -5.35
CA SER A 43 -16.60 -6.45 -4.78
C SER A 43 -17.36 -5.46 -3.91
N PHE A 44 -18.14 -4.55 -4.52
CA PHE A 44 -19.33 -3.82 -4.00
C PHE A 44 -19.30 -3.21 -2.57
N ASP A 45 -18.17 -3.25 -1.86
CA ASP A 45 -17.99 -2.82 -0.48
C ASP A 45 -16.81 -1.82 -0.40
N PRO A 46 -17.10 -0.52 -0.35
CA PRO A 46 -16.08 0.52 -0.59
C PRO A 46 -15.06 0.74 0.54
N PHE A 47 -14.92 -0.14 1.54
CA PHE A 47 -14.09 0.15 2.73
C PHE A 47 -13.25 -0.99 3.32
N THR A 48 -13.08 -2.13 2.65
CA THR A 48 -12.30 -3.22 3.23
C THR A 48 -10.80 -3.12 2.90
N LEU A 49 -9.96 -2.82 3.91
CA LEU A 49 -8.50 -2.89 3.81
C LEU A 49 -8.03 -4.30 4.19
N THR A 50 -7.57 -5.09 3.22
CA THR A 50 -7.07 -6.44 3.48
C THR A 50 -5.62 -6.39 4.02
N LEU A 51 -5.46 -6.46 5.35
CA LEU A 51 -4.16 -6.71 5.97
C LEU A 51 -3.77 -8.18 5.75
N LYS A 52 -2.75 -8.43 4.95
CA LYS A 52 -2.15 -9.77 4.82
C LYS A 52 -1.39 -10.06 6.12
N HIS A 53 -2.00 -10.86 7.01
CA HIS A 53 -1.27 -11.44 8.13
C HIS A 53 -0.30 -12.49 7.59
N SER A 54 0.99 -12.33 7.91
CA SER A 54 2.01 -13.38 7.78
C SER A 54 1.73 -14.53 8.73
#